data_AF-A0A7W1MXX7-F1
#
_entry.id   AF-A0A7W1MXX7-F1
#
_cell.length_a   1.000
_cell.length_b   1.000
_cell.length_c   1.000
_cell.angle_alpha   90.00
_cell.angle_beta   90.00
_cell.angle_gamma   90.00
#
_symmetry.space_group_name_H-M   'P 1'
#
loop_
_entity.id
_entity.type
_entity.pdbx_description
1 polymer ?
#
loop_
_entity_poly.entity_id
_entity_poly.type
_entity_poly.pdbx_seq_one_letter_code
_entity_poly.pdbx_strand_id
1 'polypeptide(L)'
;MSTSAERASLDALREAAGERGGPMERHGIRVFLIVERLASKEGATVDREVLLCASLLHDVGLYPRASEGGAYVTDGRHYAAGVLVSGRWSGDRLERCLDAIEHPEIARLLGRALRERPATLPRIFVVAGA
;
A
#
# COMPACT_ATOMS: atom_id res chain seq x y z
N MET A 1 16.10 -4.37 -9.67
CA MET A 1 16.56 -2.97 -9.49
C MET A 1 15.43 -2.21 -8.85
N SER A 2 15.70 -1.38 -7.84
CA SER A 2 14.65 -0.57 -7.20
C SER A 2 14.48 0.76 -7.94
N THR A 3 13.25 1.27 -8.08
CA THR A 3 12.97 2.57 -8.72
C THR A 3 13.25 3.74 -7.78
N SER A 4 13.19 4.98 -8.28
CA SER A 4 13.32 6.16 -7.42
C SER A 4 12.17 6.30 -6.42
N ALA A 5 10.95 5.96 -6.84
CA ALA A 5 9.77 6.04 -5.98
C ALA A 5 9.83 5.00 -4.86
N GLU A 6 10.22 3.75 -5.17
CA GLU A 6 10.38 2.70 -4.16
C GLU A 6 11.42 3.08 -3.11
N ARG A 7 12.56 3.66 -3.53
CA ARG A 7 13.57 4.19 -2.59
C ARG A 7 13.01 5.31 -1.73
N ALA A 8 12.32 6.27 -2.33
CA ALA A 8 11.73 7.40 -1.61
C ALA A 8 10.69 6.92 -0.57
N SER A 9 9.80 6.00 -0.94
CA SER A 9 8.83 5.40 -0.01
C SER A 9 9.50 4.64 1.12
N LEU A 10 10.54 3.86 0.82
CA LEU A 10 11.27 3.10 1.82
C LEU A 10 12.05 4.00 2.80
N ASP A 11 12.73 5.02 2.29
CA ASP A 11 13.46 5.97 3.12
C ASP A 11 12.49 6.83 3.95
N ALA A 12 11.36 7.26 3.39
CA ALA A 12 10.33 7.99 4.12
C ALA A 12 9.73 7.14 5.27
N LEU A 13 9.46 5.85 5.03
CA LEU A 13 9.02 4.94 6.08
C LEU A 13 10.07 4.81 7.20
N ARG A 14 11.35 4.65 6.84
CA ARG A 14 12.44 4.53 7.81
C ARG A 14 12.64 5.80 8.63
N GLU A 15 12.50 6.96 7.99
CA GLU A 15 12.55 8.25 8.67
C GLU A 15 11.37 8.46 9.62
N ALA A 16 10.16 8.07 9.22
CA ALA A 16 8.96 8.17 10.05
C ALA A 16 9.01 7.20 11.24
N ALA A 17 9.44 5.95 11.01
CA ALA A 17 9.56 4.92 12.03
C ALA A 17 10.80 5.08 12.93
N GLY A 18 11.81 5.84 12.50
CA GLY A 18 13.05 6.05 13.23
C GLY A 18 13.98 4.82 13.26
N GLU A 19 13.75 3.83 12.39
CA GLU A 19 14.52 2.59 12.35
C GLU A 19 14.67 2.04 10.91
N ARG A 20 15.73 1.26 10.68
CA ARG A 20 15.98 0.56 9.42
C ARG A 20 15.82 -0.95 9.61
N GLY A 21 15.14 -1.59 8.66
CA GLY A 21 14.90 -3.04 8.71
C GLY A 21 13.96 -3.46 9.85
N GLY A 22 13.21 -2.53 10.43
CA GLY A 22 12.33 -2.74 11.57
C GLY A 22 11.05 -3.54 11.28
N PRO A 23 10.21 -3.81 12.30
CA PRO A 23 8.94 -4.51 12.12
C PRO A 23 8.03 -3.90 11.05
N MET A 24 8.00 -2.57 10.93
CA MET A 24 7.13 -1.86 9.99
C MET A 24 7.60 -2.04 8.54
N GLU A 25 8.89 -1.90 8.28
CA GLU A 25 9.49 -2.18 6.97
C GLU A 25 9.17 -3.62 6.53
N ARG A 26 9.42 -4.60 7.41
CA ARG A 26 9.09 -6.01 7.12
C ARG A 26 7.59 -6.22 6.93
N HIS A 27 6.74 -5.48 7.64
CA HIS A 27 5.30 -5.55 7.48
C HIS A 27 4.88 -5.04 6.10
N GLY A 28 5.35 -3.87 5.66
CA GLY A 28 5.04 -3.35 4.32
C GLY A 28 5.46 -4.31 3.21
N ILE A 29 6.62 -4.96 3.35
CA ILE A 29 7.06 -6.01 2.41
C ILE A 29 6.14 -7.24 2.43
N ARG A 30 5.70 -7.70 3.61
CA ARG A 30 4.73 -8.81 3.69
C ARG A 30 3.40 -8.46 3.04
N VAL A 31 2.90 -7.25 3.26
CA VAL A 31 1.67 -6.75 2.63
C VAL A 31 1.80 -6.78 1.11
N PHE A 32 2.89 -6.22 0.57
CA PHE A 32 3.19 -6.26 -0.86
C PHE A 32 3.14 -7.70 -1.42
N LEU A 33 3.86 -8.63 -0.81
CA LEU A 33 3.94 -10.02 -1.28
C LEU A 33 2.59 -10.75 -1.20
N ILE A 34 1.81 -10.52 -0.14
CA ILE A 34 0.49 -11.14 0.03
C ILE A 34 -0.48 -10.60 -1.03
N VAL A 35 -0.54 -9.29 -1.21
CA VAL A 35 -1.47 -8.67 -2.17
C VAL A 35 -1.09 -9.04 -3.61
N GLU A 36 0.21 -9.06 -3.94
CA GLU A 36 0.68 -9.52 -5.24
C GLU A 36 0.26 -10.98 -5.51
N ARG A 37 0.39 -11.86 -4.51
CA ARG A 37 -0.02 -13.26 -4.64
C ARG A 37 -1.53 -13.40 -4.80
N LEU A 38 -2.32 -12.63 -4.06
CA LEU A 38 -3.78 -12.61 -4.18
C LEU A 38 -4.20 -12.12 -5.57
N ALA A 39 -3.66 -10.99 -6.03
CA ALA A 39 -3.95 -10.48 -7.37
C ALA A 39 -3.63 -11.51 -8.46
N SER A 40 -2.47 -12.17 -8.37
CA SER A 40 -2.08 -13.23 -9.29
C SER A 40 -3.05 -14.42 -9.27
N LYS A 41 -3.49 -14.86 -8.09
CA LYS A 41 -4.45 -15.97 -7.95
C LYS A 41 -5.79 -15.64 -8.61
N GLU A 42 -6.18 -14.39 -8.56
CA GLU A 42 -7.44 -13.88 -9.09
C GLU A 42 -7.35 -13.41 -10.56
N GLY A 43 -6.20 -13.61 -11.21
CA GLY A 43 -5.97 -13.18 -12.60
C GLY A 43 -5.93 -11.66 -12.79
N ALA A 44 -5.80 -10.89 -11.71
CA ALA A 44 -5.70 -9.43 -11.76
C ALA A 44 -4.26 -8.99 -12.08
N THR A 45 -4.13 -7.96 -12.91
CA THR A 45 -2.85 -7.30 -13.15
C THR A 45 -2.69 -6.14 -12.18
N VAL A 46 -1.49 -6.00 -11.61
CA VAL A 46 -1.16 -4.93 -10.66
C VAL A 46 0.09 -4.19 -11.10
N ASP A 47 0.09 -2.87 -10.92
CA ASP A 47 1.31 -2.07 -11.01
C ASP A 47 2.15 -2.33 -9.77
N ARG A 48 3.19 -3.15 -9.92
CA ARG A 48 4.02 -3.63 -8.80
C ARG A 48 4.72 -2.49 -8.05
N GLU A 49 5.18 -1.47 -8.76
CA GLU A 49 5.87 -0.33 -8.14
C GLU A 49 4.87 0.48 -7.30
N VAL A 50 3.68 0.76 -7.82
CA VAL A 50 2.60 1.42 -7.05
C VAL A 50 2.20 0.58 -5.83
N LEU A 51 2.02 -0.73 -6.02
CA LEU A 51 1.65 -1.63 -4.92
C LEU A 51 2.71 -1.64 -3.82
N LEU A 52 4.00 -1.67 -4.17
CA LEU A 52 5.09 -1.64 -3.20
C LEU A 52 5.13 -0.31 -2.44
N CYS A 53 5.07 0.83 -3.14
CA CYS A 53 5.05 2.15 -2.51
C CYS A 53 3.86 2.32 -1.56
N ALA A 54 2.65 1.93 -2.00
CA ALA A 54 1.46 1.97 -1.16
C ALA A 54 1.60 1.03 0.06
N SER A 55 2.11 -0.20 -0.13
CA SER A 55 2.30 -1.15 0.96
C SER A 55 3.29 -0.65 2.02
N LEU A 56 4.34 0.07 1.61
CA LEU A 56 5.30 0.67 2.53
C LEU A 56 4.72 1.87 3.30
N LEU A 57 3.80 2.63 2.69
CA LEU A 57 3.32 3.90 3.23
C LEU A 57 1.91 3.87 3.81
N HIS A 58 1.14 2.79 3.67
CA HIS A 58 -0.28 2.74 4.08
C HIS A 58 -0.53 3.07 5.56
N ASP A 59 0.40 2.70 6.44
CA ASP A 59 0.33 2.94 7.88
C ASP A 59 1.23 4.11 8.33
N VAL A 60 1.83 4.87 7.40
CA VAL A 60 2.83 5.88 7.75
C VAL A 60 2.27 7.00 8.62
N GLY A 61 0.99 7.34 8.46
CA GLY A 61 0.32 8.37 9.26
C GLY A 61 0.15 8.00 10.74
N LEU A 62 0.45 6.76 11.16
CA LEU A 62 0.51 6.39 12.57
C LEU A 62 1.73 6.99 13.30
N TYR A 63 2.74 7.44 12.54
CA TYR A 63 3.97 7.98 13.11
C TYR A 63 3.87 9.50 13.29
N PRO A 64 4.38 10.07 14.41
CA PRO A 64 4.32 11.51 14.67
C PRO A 64 4.88 12.41 13.56
N ARG A 65 5.85 11.91 12.77
CA ARG A 65 6.45 12.66 11.66
C ARG A 65 5.48 12.88 10.48
N ALA A 66 4.53 11.98 10.30
CA ALA A 66 3.59 11.99 9.19
C ALA A 66 2.14 12.29 9.63
N SER A 67 1.87 12.36 10.93
CA SER A 67 0.56 12.72 11.46
C SER A 67 0.36 14.24 11.47
N GLU A 68 -0.82 14.66 11.04
CA GLU A 68 -1.33 16.02 11.08
C GLU A 68 -2.37 16.19 12.20
N GLY A 69 -2.54 15.16 13.05
CA GLY A 69 -3.56 15.10 14.10
C GLY A 69 -4.94 14.64 13.62
N GLY A 70 -5.04 14.15 12.38
CA GLY A 70 -6.26 13.67 11.74
C GLY A 70 -6.40 12.14 11.77
N ALA A 71 -7.14 11.61 10.79
CA ALA A 71 -7.21 10.18 10.57
C ALA A 71 -5.91 9.71 9.91
N TYR A 72 -5.25 8.69 10.49
CA TYR A 72 -3.91 8.26 10.03
C TYR A 72 -3.83 7.91 8.53
N VAL A 73 -4.93 7.43 7.94
CA VAL A 73 -4.99 7.11 6.51
C VAL A 73 -4.97 8.36 5.63
N THR A 74 -5.66 9.42 6.05
CA THR A 74 -5.69 10.72 5.35
C THR A 74 -4.36 11.45 5.56
N ASP A 75 -3.84 11.47 6.79
CA ASP A 75 -2.52 12.02 7.11
C ASP A 75 -1.44 11.28 6.31
N GLY A 76 -1.53 9.95 6.23
CA GLY A 76 -0.63 9.10 5.45
C GLY A 76 -0.69 9.39 3.95
N ARG A 77 -1.89 9.65 3.40
CA ARG A 77 -2.07 10.10 2.01
C ARG A 77 -1.35 11.42 1.74
N HIS A 78 -1.56 12.43 2.59
CA HIS A 78 -0.92 13.72 2.44
C HIS A 78 0.61 13.61 2.49
N TYR A 79 1.12 12.87 3.47
CA TYR A 79 2.55 12.62 3.60
C TYR A 79 3.12 11.91 2.37
N ALA A 80 2.45 10.86 1.90
CA ALA A 80 2.87 10.10 0.72
C ALA A 80 2.84 10.95 -0.57
N ALA A 81 1.88 11.87 -0.71
CA ALA A 81 1.83 12.80 -1.83
C ALA A 81 3.11 13.66 -1.87
N GLY A 82 3.55 14.20 -0.73
CA GLY A 82 4.80 14.95 -0.63
C GLY A 82 6.05 14.12 -0.97
N VAL A 83 6.08 12.84 -0.59
CA VAL A 83 7.18 11.92 -0.91
C VAL A 83 7.23 11.62 -2.41
N LEU A 84 6.08 11.36 -3.02
CA LEU A 84 5.97 10.80 -4.38
C LEU A 84 5.81 11.86 -5.48
N VAL A 85 5.52 13.12 -5.15
CA VAL A 85 5.35 14.22 -6.14
C VAL A 85 6.61 14.46 -6.99
N SER A 86 7.79 14.10 -6.48
CA SER A 86 9.06 14.17 -7.20
C SER A 86 9.26 13.03 -8.21
N GLY A 87 8.38 12.01 -8.18
CA GLY A 87 8.42 10.87 -9.08
C GLY A 87 8.00 11.24 -10.50
N ARG A 88 8.54 10.51 -11.49
CA ARG A 88 8.14 10.66 -12.91
C ARG A 88 6.79 9.98 -13.22
N TRP A 89 5.90 9.88 -12.24
CA TRP A 89 4.61 9.22 -12.40
C TRP A 89 3.62 10.15 -13.08
N SER A 90 2.69 9.59 -13.85
CA SER A 90 1.53 10.34 -14.31
C SER A 90 0.62 10.69 -13.12
N GLY A 91 -0.21 11.74 -13.25
CA GLY A 91 -1.19 12.12 -12.23
C GLY A 91 -2.07 10.94 -11.80
N ASP A 92 -2.64 10.22 -12.77
CA ASP A 92 -3.47 9.03 -12.51
C ASP A 92 -2.74 7.92 -11.73
N ARG A 93 -1.44 7.76 -11.99
CA ARG A 93 -0.64 6.72 -11.32
C ARG A 93 -0.35 7.10 -9.88
N LEU A 94 -0.05 8.37 -9.64
CA LEU A 94 0.10 8.93 -8.29
C LEU A 94 -1.22 8.81 -7.53
N GLU A 95 -2.33 9.24 -8.12
CA GLU A 95 -3.64 9.22 -7.47
C GLU A 95 -4.04 7.79 -7.07
N ARG A 96 -3.85 6.80 -7.94
CA ARG A 96 -4.08 5.38 -7.58
C ARG A 96 -3.26 4.91 -6.37
N CYS A 97 -2.03 5.40 -6.24
CA CYS A 97 -1.19 5.07 -5.09
C CYS A 97 -1.71 5.73 -3.81
N LEU A 98 -2.10 7.01 -3.90
CA LEU A 98 -2.63 7.78 -2.78
C LEU A 98 -3.98 7.22 -2.31
N ASP A 99 -4.84 6.84 -3.24
CA ASP A 99 -6.11 6.17 -2.95
C ASP A 99 -5.90 4.84 -2.22
N ALA A 100 -4.91 4.04 -2.64
CA ALA A 100 -4.58 2.78 -1.98
C ALA A 100 -4.04 2.96 -0.55
N ILE A 101 -3.45 4.12 -0.24
CA ILE A 101 -2.97 4.49 1.10
C ILE A 101 -4.14 4.96 1.98
N GLU A 102 -5.00 5.83 1.45
CA GLU A 102 -6.12 6.39 2.21
C GLU A 102 -7.26 5.39 2.43
N HIS A 103 -7.49 4.54 1.44
CA HIS A 103 -8.51 3.51 1.46
C HIS A 103 -7.83 2.14 1.31
N PRO A 104 -7.13 1.65 2.35
CA PRO A 104 -6.50 0.35 2.30
C PRO A 104 -7.60 -0.73 2.34
N GLU A 105 -8.24 -0.97 1.20
CA GLU A 105 -8.96 -2.20 0.87
C GLU A 105 -8.08 -3.43 1.21
N ILE A 106 -6.76 -3.24 1.23
CA ILE A 106 -5.74 -4.16 1.77
C ILE A 106 -6.01 -4.57 3.23
N ALA A 107 -6.37 -3.67 4.14
CA ALA A 107 -6.73 -4.03 5.52
C ALA A 107 -8.05 -4.82 5.57
N ARG A 108 -8.97 -4.56 4.63
CA ARG A 108 -10.24 -5.28 4.48
C ARG A 108 -10.03 -6.67 3.85
N LEU A 109 -9.14 -6.80 2.88
CA LEU A 109 -8.73 -8.03 2.19
C LEU A 109 -7.84 -8.91 3.07
N LEU A 110 -6.87 -8.34 3.80
CA LEU A 110 -6.09 -9.03 4.84
C LEU A 110 -6.98 -9.43 6.00
N GLY A 111 -7.90 -8.56 6.43
CA GLY A 111 -8.90 -8.90 7.43
C GLY A 111 -9.78 -10.07 6.99
N ARG A 112 -10.18 -10.14 5.71
CA ARG A 112 -10.85 -11.32 5.13
C ARG A 112 -9.94 -12.53 5.07
N ALA A 113 -8.74 -12.41 4.51
CA ALA A 113 -7.79 -13.52 4.35
C ALA A 113 -7.28 -14.10 5.68
N LEU A 114 -7.23 -13.29 6.75
CA LEU A 114 -6.87 -13.70 8.10
C LEU A 114 -8.08 -14.24 8.89
N ARG A 115 -9.31 -13.77 8.62
CA ARG A 115 -10.55 -14.31 9.22
C ARG A 115 -11.03 -15.59 8.54
N GLU A 116 -10.84 -15.70 7.23
CA GLU A 116 -11.27 -16.81 6.41
C GLU A 116 -10.09 -17.79 6.22
N ARG A 117 -9.94 -18.71 7.18
CA ARG A 117 -9.51 -20.07 6.81
C ARG A 117 -10.49 -20.57 5.73
N PRO A 118 -10.01 -21.22 4.67
CA PRO A 118 -10.58 -21.10 3.33
C PRO A 118 -12.01 -21.64 3.27
N ALA A 119 -12.96 -20.77 2.96
CA ALA A 119 -14.17 -21.12 2.21
C ALA A 119 -14.87 -19.82 1.80
N THR A 120 -14.94 -19.61 0.49
CA THR A 120 -15.81 -18.68 -0.25
C THR A 120 -15.22 -17.31 -0.63
N LEU A 121 -15.20 -17.12 -1.95
CA LEU A 121 -14.71 -15.98 -2.70
C LEU A 121 -15.74 -14.83 -2.64
N PRO A 122 -15.35 -13.59 -2.25
CA PRO A 122 -16.27 -12.47 -2.23
C PRO A 122 -16.66 -11.95 -3.62
N ARG A 123 -17.90 -11.46 -3.74
CA ARG A 123 -18.59 -10.98 -4.97
C ARG A 123 -17.99 -9.73 -5.66
N ILE A 124 -16.72 -9.40 -5.45
CA ILE A 124 -16.02 -8.35 -6.21
C ILE A 124 -15.53 -8.85 -7.59
N PHE A 125 -15.57 -10.17 -7.82
CA PHE A 125 -15.38 -10.77 -9.13
C PHE A 125 -16.67 -10.66 -9.93
N VAL A 126 -16.66 -9.81 -10.96
CA VAL A 126 -17.64 -9.89 -12.04
C VAL A 126 -17.31 -11.15 -12.84
N VAL A 127 -18.22 -12.13 -12.83
CA VAL A 127 -18.19 -13.22 -13.80
C VAL A 127 -18.46 -12.60 -15.17
N ALA A 128 -17.44 -12.54 -16.02
CA ALA A 128 -17.64 -12.27 -17.43
C ALA A 128 -18.21 -13.54 -18.09
N GLY A 129 -19.42 -13.42 -18.64
CA GLY A 129 -19.96 -14.31 -19.67
C GLY A 129 -20.94 -15.38 -19.19
N ALA A 130 -22.22 -15.16 -19.49
CA ALA A 130 -23.13 -16.22 -19.93
C ALA A 130 -23.02 -16.36 -21.45
#